data_AF-A0A524RTG3-F1
#
_entry.id   AF-A0A524RTG3-F1
#
_cell.length_a   1.000
_cell.length_b   1.000
_cell.length_c   1.000
_cell.angle_alpha   90.00
_cell.angle_beta   90.00
_cell.angle_gamma   90.00
#
_symmetry.space_group_name_H-M   'P 1'
#
loop_
_entity.id
_entity.type
_entity.pdbx_description
1 polymer ?
#
loop_
_entity_poly.entity_id
_entity_poly.type
_entity_poly.pdbx_seq_one_letter_code
_entity_poly.pdbx_strand_id
1 'polypeptide(L)'
;LSLMGTSQHSLVDHFAGHDCHACTDICGFGLLGHLSEMLEASRRRDPGLDIQIHPGGFPALACALQLLELGLHSSLAPANRRLLARYPGLQGMVPVLQELLVDPQTCGPLLAAVPSWERSRAEGLRTRP
;
A
#
# COMPACT_ATOMS: atom_id res chain seq x y z
N LEU A 1 -17.83 -6.39 -2.83
CA LEU A 1 -17.81 -6.31 -4.32
C LEU A 1 -17.93 -4.88 -4.84
N SER A 2 -18.80 -4.02 -4.28
CA SER A 2 -18.95 -2.63 -4.72
C SER A 2 -17.64 -1.82 -4.74
N LEU A 3 -16.76 -2.00 -3.74
CA LEU A 3 -15.45 -1.34 -3.71
C LEU A 3 -14.58 -1.71 -4.93
N MET A 4 -14.40 -3.01 -5.21
CA MET A 4 -13.59 -3.50 -6.34
C MET A 4 -14.16 -3.13 -7.70
N GLY A 5 -15.47 -2.89 -7.79
CA GLY A 5 -16.14 -2.44 -9.02
C GLY A 5 -16.02 -0.93 -9.28
N THR A 6 -15.43 -0.16 -8.38
CA THR A 6 -15.30 1.29 -8.51
C THR A 6 -13.99 1.64 -9.20
N SER A 7 -14.09 2.26 -10.38
CA SER A 7 -12.92 2.74 -11.10
C SER A 7 -12.25 3.92 -10.37
N GLN A 8 -10.93 3.92 -10.36
CA GLN A 8 -10.10 4.97 -9.75
C GLN A 8 -9.49 5.93 -10.78
N HIS A 9 -9.93 5.90 -12.05
CA HIS A 9 -9.35 6.71 -13.13
C HIS A 9 -9.36 8.21 -12.81
N SER A 10 -10.39 8.72 -12.13
CA SER A 10 -10.49 10.12 -11.75
C SER A 10 -9.39 10.59 -10.79
N LEU A 11 -8.76 9.66 -10.05
CA LEU A 11 -7.61 9.97 -9.20
C LEU A 11 -6.33 10.21 -10.01
N VAL A 12 -6.22 9.65 -11.23
CA VAL A 12 -5.04 9.84 -12.09
C VAL A 12 -4.91 11.31 -12.50
N ASP A 13 -6.02 11.91 -12.97
CA ASP A 13 -6.06 13.33 -13.31
C ASP A 13 -5.77 14.21 -12.09
N HIS A 14 -6.25 13.78 -10.92
CA HIS A 14 -5.98 14.47 -9.67
C HIS A 14 -4.50 14.44 -9.31
N PHE A 15 -3.84 13.27 -9.35
CA PHE A 15 -2.41 13.16 -9.05
C PHE A 15 -1.54 13.95 -10.03
N ALA A 16 -1.93 14.02 -11.31
CA ALA A 16 -1.23 14.84 -12.31
C ALA A 16 -1.21 16.34 -11.96
N GLY A 17 -2.23 16.84 -11.26
CA GLY A 17 -2.32 18.24 -10.83
C GLY A 17 -1.65 18.57 -9.49
N HIS A 18 -1.05 17.60 -8.81
CA HIS A 18 -0.59 17.70 -7.41
C HIS A 18 0.89 17.29 -7.21
N ASP A 19 1.72 17.52 -8.22
CA ASP A 19 3.17 17.22 -8.20
C ASP A 19 3.48 15.78 -7.74
N CYS A 20 2.68 14.81 -8.20
CA CYS A 20 2.90 13.40 -7.88
C CYS A 20 4.24 12.92 -8.48
N HIS A 21 5.13 12.41 -7.63
CA HIS A 21 6.47 11.95 -8.02
C HIS A 21 6.49 10.49 -8.49
N ALA A 22 5.61 9.67 -7.93
CA ALA A 22 5.46 8.27 -8.25
C ALA A 22 4.05 7.80 -7.93
N CYS A 23 3.50 6.92 -8.76
CA CYS A 23 2.19 6.32 -8.55
C CYS A 23 2.22 4.86 -9.02
N THR A 24 1.53 3.99 -8.28
CA THR A 24 1.36 2.56 -8.62
C THR A 24 -0.01 2.09 -8.15
N ASP A 25 -0.55 1.04 -8.76
CA ASP A 25 -1.74 0.35 -8.30
C ASP A 25 -1.36 -0.84 -7.40
N ILE A 26 -2.02 -0.96 -6.25
CA ILE A 26 -1.79 -2.08 -5.34
C ILE A 26 -2.64 -3.26 -5.81
N CYS A 27 -2.00 -4.35 -6.23
CA CYS A 27 -2.67 -5.56 -6.67
C CYS A 27 -2.09 -6.84 -6.02
N GLY A 28 -1.76 -7.86 -6.83
CA GLY A 28 -1.41 -9.21 -6.38
C GLY A 28 -0.14 -9.32 -5.53
N PHE A 29 0.75 -8.32 -5.54
CA PHE A 29 1.94 -8.31 -4.71
C PHE A 29 1.73 -7.70 -3.32
N GLY A 30 0.52 -7.20 -3.05
CA GLY A 30 0.19 -6.52 -1.81
C GLY A 30 0.90 -5.16 -1.69
N LEU A 31 0.57 -4.42 -0.64
CA LEU A 31 1.10 -3.08 -0.41
C LEU A 31 2.63 -3.07 -0.34
N LEU A 32 3.23 -4.02 0.38
CA LEU A 32 4.68 -4.09 0.53
C LEU A 32 5.40 -4.35 -0.80
N GLY A 33 4.82 -5.20 -1.66
CA GLY A 33 5.35 -5.50 -2.99
C GLY A 33 5.43 -4.25 -3.87
N HIS A 34 4.31 -3.56 -4.02
CA HIS A 34 4.24 -2.36 -4.85
C HIS A 34 5.07 -1.19 -4.27
N LEU A 35 5.11 -1.04 -2.94
CA LEU A 35 6.02 -0.09 -2.30
C LEU A 35 7.49 -0.41 -2.57
N SER A 36 7.88 -1.70 -2.52
CA SER A 36 9.24 -2.14 -2.83
C SER A 36 9.64 -1.76 -4.25
N GLU A 37 8.79 -2.06 -5.24
CA GLU A 37 9.06 -1.73 -6.64
C GLU A 37 9.17 -0.21 -6.87
N MET A 38 8.23 0.55 -6.28
CA MET A 38 8.22 2.00 -6.38
C MET A 38 9.47 2.63 -5.75
N LEU A 39 9.89 2.13 -4.57
CA LEU A 39 11.10 2.58 -3.89
C LEU A 39 12.37 2.24 -4.69
N GLU A 40 12.49 1.02 -5.20
CA GLU A 40 13.63 0.58 -6.01
C GLU A 40 13.77 1.41 -7.30
N ALA A 41 12.66 1.72 -7.97
CA ALA A 41 12.66 2.60 -9.14
C ALA A 41 13.09 4.03 -8.78
N SER A 42 12.60 4.55 -7.65
CA SER A 42 12.88 5.93 -7.19
C SER A 42 14.32 6.10 -6.71
N ARG A 43 14.91 5.05 -6.12
CA ARG A 43 16.32 5.05 -5.66
C ARG A 43 17.35 5.23 -6.77
N ARG A 44 16.98 5.03 -8.03
CA ARG A 44 17.85 5.38 -9.17
C ARG A 44 18.15 6.88 -9.23
N ARG A 45 17.23 7.72 -8.75
CA ARG A 45 17.38 9.17 -8.67
C ARG A 45 17.90 9.61 -7.31
N ASP A 46 17.42 9.00 -6.24
CA ASP A 46 17.82 9.30 -4.86
C ASP A 46 18.18 8.00 -4.11
N PRO A 47 19.46 7.59 -4.12
CA PRO A 47 19.90 6.35 -3.48
C PRO A 47 19.64 6.29 -1.97
N GLY A 48 19.49 7.44 -1.31
CA GLY A 48 19.22 7.54 0.13
C GLY A 48 17.74 7.47 0.49
N LEU A 49 16.84 7.41 -0.49
CA LEU A 49 15.40 7.43 -0.24
C LEU A 49 14.95 6.21 0.58
N ASP A 50 14.08 6.46 1.56
CA ASP A 50 13.48 5.42 2.40
C ASP A 50 12.01 5.73 2.69
N ILE A 51 11.29 4.75 3.24
CA ILE A 51 9.85 4.82 3.50
C ILE A 51 9.56 4.47 4.96
N GLN A 52 8.84 5.38 5.63
CA GLN A 52 8.28 5.11 6.95
C GLN A 52 6.80 4.74 6.83
N ILE A 53 6.45 3.57 7.34
CA ILE A 53 5.09 3.05 7.36
C ILE A 53 4.47 3.36 8.72
N HIS A 54 3.38 4.14 8.75
CA HIS A 54 2.62 4.41 9.97
C HIS A 54 1.54 3.33 10.15
N PRO A 55 1.58 2.50 11.21
CA PRO A 55 0.66 1.36 11.37
C PRO A 55 -0.82 1.75 11.38
N GLY A 56 -1.17 2.93 11.89
CA GLY A 56 -2.54 3.47 11.87
C GLY A 56 -2.97 4.09 10.53
N GLY A 57 -2.13 4.01 9.50
CA GLY A 57 -2.30 4.71 8.23
C GLY A 57 -3.06 3.94 7.15
N PHE A 58 -3.22 2.62 7.28
CA PHE A 58 -3.76 1.77 6.22
C PHE A 58 -5.08 1.13 6.66
N PRO A 59 -6.23 1.52 6.07
CA PRO A 59 -7.51 0.93 6.42
C PRO A 59 -7.56 -0.53 5.96
N ALA A 60 -7.88 -1.43 6.88
CA ALA A 60 -8.22 -2.80 6.55
C ALA A 60 -9.73 -2.90 6.25
N LEU A 61 -10.12 -3.81 5.36
CA LEU A 61 -11.52 -4.16 5.19
C LEU A 61 -12.09 -4.75 6.48
N ALA A 62 -13.39 -4.59 6.68
CA ALA A 62 -14.10 -5.20 7.79
C ALA A 62 -13.77 -6.70 7.86
N CYS A 63 -13.45 -7.18 9.07
CA CYS A 63 -13.05 -8.55 9.36
C CYS A 63 -11.71 -9.03 8.75
N ALA A 64 -11.02 -8.26 7.91
CA ALA A 64 -9.78 -8.71 7.28
C ALA A 64 -8.70 -9.08 8.32
N LEU A 65 -8.48 -8.21 9.31
CA LEU A 65 -7.52 -8.48 10.39
C LEU A 65 -7.89 -9.73 11.20
N GLN A 66 -9.19 -9.92 11.48
CA GLN A 66 -9.67 -11.09 12.22
C GLN A 66 -9.44 -12.40 11.44
N LEU A 67 -9.66 -12.39 10.13
CA LEU A 67 -9.40 -13.55 9.27
C LEU A 67 -7.89 -13.87 9.23
N LEU A 68 -7.05 -12.85 9.11
CA LEU A 68 -5.59 -13.00 9.14
C LEU A 68 -5.10 -13.53 10.50
N GLU A 69 -5.69 -13.08 11.62
CA GLU A 69 -5.42 -13.60 12.96
C GLU A 69 -5.79 -15.08 13.12
N LEU A 70 -6.85 -15.53 12.43
CA LEU A 70 -7.24 -16.93 12.36
C LEU A 70 -6.37 -17.78 11.41
N GLY A 71 -5.34 -17.18 10.78
CA GLY A 71 -4.47 -17.87 9.84
C GLY A 71 -5.09 -18.09 8.45
N LEU A 72 -6.18 -17.39 8.14
CA LEU A 72 -6.80 -17.44 6.83
C LEU A 72 -6.14 -16.39 5.92
N HIS A 73 -5.57 -16.87 4.81
CA HIS A 73 -4.81 -16.03 3.90
C HIS A 73 -5.10 -16.38 2.44
N SER A 74 -4.92 -15.41 1.55
CA SER A 74 -4.95 -15.66 0.12
C SER A 74 -3.76 -16.52 -0.34
N SER A 75 -3.92 -17.21 -1.47
CA SER A 75 -2.94 -18.16 -2.01
C SER A 75 -1.58 -17.54 -2.34
N LEU A 76 -1.53 -16.24 -2.67
CA LEU A 76 -0.27 -15.53 -2.94
C LEU A 76 0.41 -14.95 -1.70
N ALA A 77 -0.29 -14.84 -0.56
CA ALA A 77 0.28 -14.26 0.66
C ALA A 77 1.57 -14.97 1.13
N PRO A 78 1.67 -16.32 1.13
CA PRO A 78 2.92 -17.01 1.48
C PRO A 78 4.11 -16.65 0.59
N ALA A 79 3.88 -16.37 -0.69
CA ALA A 79 4.94 -15.93 -1.60
C ALA A 79 5.35 -14.48 -1.27
N ASN A 80 4.37 -13.59 -1.08
CA ASN A 80 4.60 -12.18 -0.76
C ASN A 80 5.32 -12.00 0.60
N ARG A 81 5.05 -12.85 1.61
CA ARG A 81 5.73 -12.84 2.92
C ARG A 81 7.24 -12.87 2.86
N ARG A 82 7.82 -13.50 1.82
CA ARG A 82 9.28 -13.57 1.64
C ARG A 82 9.92 -12.17 1.57
N LEU A 83 9.14 -11.17 1.15
CA LEU A 83 9.56 -9.78 1.06
C LEU A 83 9.80 -9.14 2.44
N LEU A 84 9.14 -9.60 3.51
CA LEU A 84 9.32 -9.09 4.87
C LEU A 84 10.78 -9.21 5.35
N ALA A 85 11.48 -10.27 4.93
CA ALA A 85 12.88 -10.48 5.28
C ALA A 85 13.82 -9.39 4.71
N ARG A 86 13.40 -8.66 3.67
CA ARG A 86 14.16 -7.54 3.09
C ARG A 86 14.04 -6.25 3.91
N TYR A 87 13.10 -6.18 4.85
CA TYR A 87 12.76 -4.97 5.60
C TYR A 87 12.80 -5.22 7.12
N PRO A 88 13.99 -5.24 7.74
CA PRO A 88 14.13 -5.48 9.18
C PRO A 88 13.37 -4.46 10.05
N GLY A 89 13.16 -3.24 9.55
CA GLY A 89 12.34 -2.22 10.22
C GLY A 89 10.87 -2.62 10.43
N LEU A 90 10.38 -3.66 9.75
CA LEU A 90 9.04 -4.21 9.95
C LEU A 90 8.96 -5.26 11.05
N GLN A 91 10.08 -5.76 11.58
CA GLN A 91 10.08 -6.82 12.60
C GLN A 91 9.35 -6.41 13.90
N GLY A 92 9.38 -5.12 14.25
CA GLY A 92 8.67 -4.58 15.41
C GLY A 92 7.18 -4.30 15.16
N MET A 93 6.69 -4.49 13.94
CA MET A 93 5.28 -4.30 13.61
C MET A 93 4.44 -5.46 14.12
N VAL A 94 3.21 -5.18 14.56
CA VAL A 94 2.25 -6.21 14.97
C VAL A 94 2.09 -7.26 13.85
N PRO A 95 2.17 -8.57 14.15
CA PRO A 95 2.16 -9.62 13.13
C PRO A 95 1.00 -9.53 12.13
N VAL A 96 -0.23 -9.29 12.61
CA VAL A 96 -1.41 -9.17 11.73
C VAL A 96 -1.28 -8.01 10.73
N LEU A 97 -0.56 -6.94 11.07
CA LEU A 97 -0.31 -5.83 10.15
C LEU A 97 0.77 -6.20 9.12
N GLN A 98 1.78 -6.98 9.49
CA GLN A 98 2.72 -7.53 8.51
C GLN A 98 1.99 -8.42 7.50
N GLU A 99 1.04 -9.22 7.97
CA GLU A 99 0.18 -10.04 7.12
C GLU A 99 -0.69 -9.19 6.20
N LEU A 100 -1.27 -8.09 6.70
CA LEU A 100 -2.02 -7.15 5.87
C LEU A 100 -1.15 -6.51 4.78
N LEU A 101 0.11 -6.19 5.07
CA LEU A 101 1.03 -5.57 4.11
C LEU A 101 1.34 -6.47 2.91
N VAL A 102 1.31 -7.79 3.10
CA VAL A 102 1.65 -8.79 2.07
C VAL A 102 0.43 -9.48 1.46
N ASP A 103 -0.77 -9.18 1.97
CA ASP A 103 -2.02 -9.72 1.45
C ASP A 103 -2.28 -9.22 0.02
N PRO A 104 -2.46 -10.12 -0.97
CA PRO A 104 -2.71 -9.74 -2.36
C PRO A 104 -4.08 -9.05 -2.48
N GLN A 105 -4.12 -7.92 -3.18
CA GLN A 105 -5.36 -7.18 -3.40
C GLN A 105 -5.87 -7.39 -4.82
N THR A 106 -7.15 -7.73 -4.97
CA THR A 106 -7.82 -7.70 -6.27
C THR A 106 -8.47 -6.33 -6.45
N CYS A 107 -8.15 -5.63 -7.53
CA CYS A 107 -8.64 -4.27 -7.78
C CYS A 107 -8.37 -3.32 -6.58
N GLY A 108 -7.16 -3.38 -6.02
CA GLY A 108 -6.77 -2.53 -4.89
C GLY A 108 -6.59 -1.05 -5.27
N PRO A 109 -6.24 -0.20 -4.30
CA PRO A 109 -6.20 1.24 -4.48
C PRO A 109 -4.98 1.69 -5.29
N LEU A 110 -5.05 2.90 -5.84
CA LEU A 110 -3.87 3.65 -6.27
C LEU A 110 -3.10 4.15 -5.04
N LEU A 111 -1.78 4.10 -5.15
CA LEU A 111 -0.83 4.63 -4.18
C LEU A 111 0.04 5.68 -4.87
N ALA A 112 0.07 6.89 -4.31
CA ALA A 112 0.81 8.02 -4.85
C ALA A 112 1.76 8.64 -3.83
N ALA A 113 2.93 9.05 -4.28
CA ALA A 113 3.91 9.82 -3.54
C ALA A 113 3.81 11.30 -3.92
N VAL A 114 3.27 12.12 -3.02
CA VAL A 114 3.08 13.57 -3.20
C VAL A 114 3.93 14.36 -2.20
N PRO A 115 4.27 15.64 -2.49
CA PRO A 115 4.92 16.51 -1.52
C PRO A 115 4.12 16.63 -0.21
N SER A 116 4.81 16.87 0.90
CA SER A 116 4.17 16.95 2.22
C SER A 116 3.14 18.09 2.33
N TRP A 117 3.28 19.17 1.58
CA TRP A 117 2.32 20.28 1.55
C TRP A 117 0.98 19.91 0.89
N GLU A 118 0.91 18.82 0.11
CA GLU A 118 -0.34 18.32 -0.47
C GLU A 118 -1.12 17.40 0.50
N ARG A 119 -0.57 17.10 1.70
CA ARG A 119 -1.16 16.16 2.67
C ARG A 119 -2.65 16.43 2.95
N SER A 120 -3.02 17.66 3.28
CA SER A 120 -4.41 17.98 3.66
C SER A 120 -5.39 17.81 2.49
N ARG A 121 -4.95 18.07 1.26
CA ARG A 121 -5.77 17.88 0.05
C ARG A 121 -5.88 16.40 -0.29
N ALA A 122 -4.78 15.65 -0.15
CA ALA A 122 -4.74 14.20 -0.33
C ALA A 122 -5.57 13.43 0.72
N GLU A 123 -5.62 13.89 1.97
CA GLU A 123 -6.47 13.30 3.02
C GLU A 123 -7.97 13.39 2.67
N GLY A 124 -8.38 14.43 1.95
CA GLY A 124 -9.75 14.58 1.44
C GLY A 124 -10.13 13.60 0.32
N LEU A 125 -9.14 12.99 -0.35
CA LEU A 125 -9.33 11.98 -1.40
C LEU A 125 -9.38 10.56 -0.87
N ARG A 126 -9.05 10.34 0.41
CA ARG A 126 -9.13 9.00 1.00
C ARG A 126 -10.57 8.52 0.86
N THR A 127 -10.77 7.57 -0.05
CA THR A 127 -12.07 6.92 -0.24
C THR A 127 -12.41 6.25 1.08
N ARG A 128 -13.43 6.78 1.76
CA ARG A 128 -14.00 6.11 2.93
C ARG A 128 -14.56 4.77 2.41
N PRO A 129 -14.28 3.66 3.10
CA PRO A 129 -14.95 2.40 2.79
C PRO A 129 -16.47 2.53 2.90
#